data_AF-A0A0L6JSJ0-F1
#
_entry.id   AF-A0A0L6JSJ0-F1
#
_cell.length_a   1.000
_cell.length_b   1.000
_cell.length_c   1.000
_cell.angle_alpha   90.00
_cell.angle_beta   90.00
_cell.angle_gamma   90.00
#
_symmetry.space_group_name_H-M   'P 1'
#
loop_
_entity.id
_entity.type
_entity.pdbx_description
1 polymer ?
#
loop_
_entity_poly.entity_id
_entity_poly.type
_entity_poly.pdbx_seq_one_letter_code
_entity_poly.pdbx_strand_id
1 'polypeptide(L)'
;MKNGEYLMNLNWNMENYIYIASIILSTIGSILVIKNNWKQYGILFILTGIVGNLICYIFIKMGFYSFPHRLFPHLSPMPFFAILTIFPFYVLLGVRYSPNKWGWKIPFYWALIHSGMLGEVLVQNYTNIIKYRNFWDTWDSYTWWWLFLLVFEYVGGLIVANENRKPINEGLLRYGKAGWFILHFILISTIFLAGFYVGRIA
;
A
#
# COMPACT_ATOMS: atom_id res chain seq x y z
N MET A 1 2.94 34.69 19.17
CA MET A 1 3.79 34.26 18.03
C MET A 1 5.08 33.68 18.59
N LYS A 2 5.21 32.34 18.62
CA LYS A 2 6.46 31.66 19.00
C LYS A 2 7.09 31.10 17.73
N ASN A 3 8.34 31.49 17.53
CA ASN A 3 9.16 31.29 16.34
C ASN A 3 9.52 29.81 16.12
N GLY A 4 9.44 29.36 14.86
CA GLY A 4 10.11 28.16 14.38
C GLY A 4 9.24 27.02 13.82
N GLU A 5 8.07 27.29 13.24
CA GLU A 5 7.30 26.23 12.55
C GLU A 5 7.89 25.98 11.16
N TYR A 6 8.67 24.91 11.04
CA TYR A 6 9.30 24.50 9.77
C TYR A 6 8.24 23.94 8.80
N LEU A 7 8.30 24.37 7.54
CA LEU A 7 7.52 23.81 6.41
C LEU A 7 7.66 22.28 6.30
N MET A 8 8.80 21.75 6.71
CA MET A 8 9.14 20.34 6.68
C MET A 8 9.68 19.89 8.04
N ASN A 9 9.16 18.80 8.56
CA ASN A 9 9.68 18.18 9.78
C ASN A 9 10.81 17.21 9.41
N LEU A 10 12.06 17.68 9.47
CA LEU A 10 13.28 16.89 9.18
C LEU A 10 14.02 16.45 10.45
N ASN A 11 13.35 16.37 11.59
CA ASN A 11 13.99 15.86 12.79
C ASN A 11 14.47 14.42 12.57
N TRP A 12 15.57 14.04 13.22
CA TRP A 12 16.11 12.68 13.16
C TRP A 12 15.26 11.71 13.99
N ASN A 13 14.05 11.43 13.53
CA ASN A 13 13.13 10.49 14.16
C ASN A 13 12.81 9.32 13.23
N MET A 14 12.38 8.21 13.85
CA MET A 14 12.09 6.97 13.16
C MET A 14 11.02 7.15 12.08
N GLU A 15 10.01 7.98 12.35
CA GLU A 15 8.92 8.23 11.41
C GLU A 15 9.38 8.88 10.11
N ASN A 16 10.32 9.83 10.18
CA ASN A 16 10.87 10.47 8.99
C ASN A 16 11.68 9.50 8.15
N TYR A 17 12.49 8.64 8.77
CA TYR A 17 13.21 7.60 8.05
C TYR A 17 12.25 6.62 7.37
N ILE A 18 11.17 6.21 8.04
CA ILE A 18 10.15 5.34 7.46
C ILE A 18 9.48 6.02 6.26
N TYR A 19 9.09 7.30 6.36
CA TYR A 19 8.49 8.01 5.24
C TYR A 19 9.45 8.14 4.06
N ILE A 20 10.68 8.60 4.29
CA ILE A 20 11.68 8.79 3.24
C ILE A 20 12.01 7.46 2.56
N ALA A 21 12.26 6.41 3.34
CA ALA A 21 12.53 5.08 2.79
C ALA A 21 11.34 4.56 1.99
N SER A 22 10.11 4.69 2.50
CA SER A 22 8.91 4.23 1.81
C SER A 22 8.68 4.99 0.50
N ILE A 23 8.84 6.31 0.50
CA ILE A 23 8.72 7.15 -0.70
C ILE A 23 9.78 6.77 -1.73
N ILE A 24 11.05 6.64 -1.33
CA ILE A 24 12.14 6.27 -2.24
C ILE A 24 11.91 4.89 -2.85
N LEU A 25 11.65 3.87 -2.01
CA LEU A 25 11.49 2.50 -2.47
C LEU A 25 10.27 2.34 -3.39
N SER A 26 9.12 2.92 -3.03
CA SER A 26 7.91 2.85 -3.85
C SER A 26 8.03 3.67 -5.14
N THR A 27 8.75 4.80 -5.12
CA THR A 27 9.06 5.59 -6.32
C THR A 27 9.96 4.80 -7.27
N ILE A 28 11.08 4.25 -6.77
CA ILE A 28 11.99 3.41 -7.57
C ILE A 28 11.22 2.22 -8.16
N GLY A 29 10.45 1.51 -7.32
CA GLY A 29 9.64 0.38 -7.76
C GLY A 29 8.62 0.76 -8.84
N SER A 30 7.94 1.90 -8.68
CA SER A 30 7.00 2.43 -9.68
C SER A 30 7.71 2.77 -10.98
N ILE A 31 8.85 3.46 -10.94
CA ILE A 31 9.65 3.80 -12.13
C ILE A 31 10.07 2.53 -12.88
N LEU A 32 10.49 1.48 -12.15
CA LEU A 32 10.87 0.19 -12.75
C LEU A 32 9.73 -0.52 -13.48
N VAL A 33 8.47 -0.29 -13.07
CA VAL A 33 7.28 -0.78 -13.77
C VAL A 33 6.92 0.15 -14.93
N ILE A 34 6.86 1.46 -14.69
CA ILE A 34 6.46 2.48 -15.67
C ILE A 34 7.38 2.47 -16.89
N LYS A 35 8.69 2.28 -16.72
CA LYS A 35 9.66 2.28 -17.84
C LYS A 35 9.36 1.25 -18.93
N ASN A 36 8.57 0.21 -18.64
CA ASN A 36 8.21 -0.81 -19.63
C ASN A 36 7.16 -0.30 -20.62
N ASN A 37 6.22 0.52 -20.15
CA ASN A 37 5.26 1.24 -21.00
C ASN A 37 4.80 2.50 -20.27
N TRP A 38 5.49 3.62 -20.53
CA TRP A 38 5.32 4.85 -19.76
C TRP A 38 3.91 5.43 -19.91
N LYS A 39 3.24 5.22 -21.04
CA LYS A 39 1.89 5.74 -21.29
C LYS A 39 0.86 4.99 -20.43
N GLN A 40 0.79 3.67 -20.58
CA GLN A 40 -0.25 2.87 -19.91
C GLN A 40 -0.02 2.84 -18.39
N TYR A 41 1.20 2.54 -17.96
CA TYR A 41 1.52 2.50 -16.53
C TYR A 41 1.61 3.90 -15.90
N GLY A 42 1.99 4.93 -16.67
CA GLY A 42 1.98 6.32 -16.17
C GLY A 42 0.57 6.84 -15.93
N ILE A 43 -0.37 6.57 -16.83
CA ILE A 43 -1.80 6.90 -16.62
C ILE A 43 -2.33 6.16 -15.39
N LEU A 44 -2.05 4.86 -15.28
CA LEU A 44 -2.46 4.07 -14.12
C LEU A 44 -1.86 4.61 -12.81
N PHE A 45 -0.60 5.03 -12.82
CA PHE A 45 0.06 5.66 -11.66
C PHE A 45 -0.64 6.96 -11.23
N ILE A 46 -0.93 7.85 -12.19
CA ILE A 46 -1.59 9.12 -11.89
C ILE A 46 -3.01 8.89 -11.35
N LEU A 47 -3.78 8.03 -12.02
CA LEU A 47 -5.16 7.71 -11.63
C LEU A 47 -5.23 7.14 -10.21
N THR A 48 -4.37 6.15 -9.91
CA THR A 48 -4.29 5.53 -8.59
C THR A 48 -3.81 6.50 -7.52
N GLY A 49 -2.85 7.38 -7.85
CA GLY A 49 -2.34 8.40 -6.95
C GLY A 49 -3.41 9.42 -6.56
N ILE A 50 -4.21 9.87 -7.53
CA ILE A 50 -5.34 10.78 -7.31
C ILE A 50 -6.39 10.10 -6.44
N VAL A 51 -6.87 8.92 -6.83
CA VAL A 51 -7.94 8.22 -6.11
C VAL A 51 -7.50 7.83 -4.69
N GLY A 52 -6.28 7.33 -4.52
CA GLY A 52 -5.74 6.98 -3.20
C GLY A 52 -5.69 8.18 -2.26
N ASN A 53 -5.19 9.32 -2.73
CA ASN A 53 -5.20 10.56 -1.93
C ASN A 53 -6.63 11.03 -1.61
N LEU A 54 -7.55 11.00 -2.58
CA LEU A 54 -8.94 11.41 -2.33
C LEU A 54 -9.62 10.53 -1.28
N ILE A 55 -9.48 9.21 -1.38
CA ILE A 55 -10.06 8.26 -0.42
C ILE A 55 -9.47 8.50 0.97
N CYS A 56 -8.15 8.59 1.10
CA CYS A 56 -7.52 8.86 2.40
C CYS A 56 -7.93 10.21 2.99
N TYR A 57 -8.10 11.24 2.16
CA TYR A 57 -8.59 12.53 2.61
C TYR A 57 -10.01 12.44 3.18
N ILE A 58 -10.91 11.72 2.48
CA ILE A 58 -12.27 11.48 2.94
C ILE A 58 -12.27 10.76 4.29
N PHE A 59 -11.47 9.70 4.46
CA PHE A 59 -11.43 8.95 5.72
C PHE A 59 -10.93 9.77 6.91
N ILE A 60 -9.94 10.65 6.69
CA ILE A 60 -9.50 11.59 7.73
C ILE A 60 -10.59 12.59 8.07
N LYS A 61 -11.33 13.09 7.08
CA LYS A 61 -12.46 14.01 7.32
C LYS A 61 -13.61 13.36 8.06
N MET A 62 -13.85 12.07 7.83
CA MET A 62 -14.80 11.25 8.60
C MET A 62 -14.26 10.87 9.98
N GLY A 63 -12.99 11.15 10.27
CA GLY A 63 -12.36 10.86 11.56
C GLY A 63 -11.99 9.40 11.79
N PHE A 64 -11.95 8.58 10.74
CA PHE A 64 -11.60 7.15 10.84
C PHE A 64 -10.16 6.95 11.30
N TYR A 65 -9.23 7.74 10.81
CA TYR A 65 -7.87 7.73 11.30
C TYR A 65 -7.21 9.09 11.14
N SER A 66 -6.06 9.24 11.76
CA SER A 66 -5.27 10.47 11.74
C SER A 66 -3.80 10.16 11.49
N PHE A 67 -3.06 11.15 10.97
CA PHE A 67 -1.61 11.09 10.86
C PHE A 67 -0.97 12.14 11.77
N PRO A 68 -0.69 11.80 13.05
CA PRO A 68 -0.08 12.73 14.00
C PRO A 68 1.29 13.25 13.54
N HIS A 69 2.12 12.36 12.98
CA HIS A 69 3.43 12.71 12.42
C HIS A 69 3.39 12.72 10.90
N ARG A 70 3.81 13.85 10.30
CA ARG A 70 3.82 14.08 8.85
C ARG A 70 5.09 14.82 8.47
N LEU A 71 5.68 14.47 7.32
CA LEU A 71 6.83 15.20 6.76
C LEU A 71 6.48 16.68 6.47
N PHE A 72 5.28 16.93 5.95
CA PHE A 72 4.81 18.27 5.56
C PHE A 72 3.47 18.60 6.24
N PRO A 73 3.46 18.92 7.54
CA PRO A 73 2.23 19.04 8.32
C PRO A 73 1.33 20.21 7.90
N HIS A 74 1.86 21.23 7.22
CA HIS A 74 1.12 22.39 6.73
C HIS A 74 0.55 22.20 5.32
N LEU A 75 1.10 21.27 4.53
CA LEU A 75 0.66 21.05 3.15
C LEU A 75 -0.63 20.23 3.10
N SER A 76 -0.75 19.24 3.99
CA SER A 76 -1.86 18.29 3.94
C SER A 76 -2.12 17.67 5.32
N PRO A 77 -3.38 17.36 5.66
CA PRO A 77 -3.69 16.61 6.87
C PRO A 77 -3.20 15.15 6.84
N MET A 78 -2.69 14.69 5.70
CA MET A 78 -2.19 13.34 5.46
C MET A 78 -0.80 13.36 4.82
N PRO A 79 -0.04 12.25 4.87
CA PRO A 79 1.26 12.14 4.21
C PRO A 79 1.09 11.98 2.69
N PHE A 80 0.73 13.08 2.02
CA PHE A 80 0.39 13.14 0.60
C PHE A 80 1.40 12.39 -0.29
N PHE A 81 2.70 12.65 -0.13
CA PHE A 81 3.73 12.03 -0.96
C PHE A 81 3.89 10.52 -0.71
N ALA A 82 3.71 10.06 0.54
CA ALA A 82 3.75 8.63 0.84
C ALA A 82 2.56 7.91 0.19
N ILE A 83 1.35 8.49 0.29
CA ILE A 83 0.15 7.93 -0.36
C ILE A 83 0.31 7.95 -1.89
N LEU A 84 0.79 9.07 -2.45
CA LEU A 84 1.03 9.24 -3.89
C LEU A 84 2.05 8.26 -4.47
N THR A 85 2.90 7.65 -3.65
CA THR A 85 3.95 6.75 -4.13
C THR A 85 3.65 5.28 -3.79
N ILE A 86 3.21 5.00 -2.57
CA ILE A 86 2.94 3.63 -2.09
C ILE A 86 1.70 3.03 -2.78
N PHE A 87 0.57 3.74 -2.83
CA PHE A 87 -0.67 3.18 -3.39
C PHE A 87 -0.50 2.87 -4.89
N PRO A 88 0.02 3.79 -5.72
CA PRO A 88 0.33 3.48 -7.10
C PRO A 88 1.34 2.35 -7.25
N PHE A 89 2.37 2.29 -6.42
CA PHE A 89 3.36 1.20 -6.47
C PHE A 89 2.70 -0.18 -6.32
N TYR A 90 1.83 -0.37 -5.32
CA TYR A 90 1.11 -1.63 -5.12
C TYR A 90 0.19 -1.96 -6.30
N VAL A 91 -0.52 -0.97 -6.85
CA VAL A 91 -1.37 -1.19 -8.03
C VAL A 91 -0.55 -1.57 -9.26
N LEU A 92 0.56 -0.87 -9.52
CA LEU A 92 1.42 -1.14 -10.65
C LEU A 92 2.02 -2.54 -10.57
N LEU A 93 2.48 -2.98 -9.39
CA LEU A 93 2.92 -4.34 -9.16
C LEU A 93 1.78 -5.34 -9.38
N GLY A 94 0.62 -5.06 -8.81
CA GLY A 94 -0.58 -5.88 -8.94
C GLY A 94 -0.92 -6.13 -10.41
N VAL A 95 -1.16 -5.07 -11.16
CA VAL A 95 -1.59 -5.13 -12.57
C VAL A 95 -0.53 -5.73 -13.48
N ARG A 96 0.76 -5.45 -13.24
CA ARG A 96 1.84 -5.97 -14.07
C ARG A 96 2.03 -7.47 -13.88
N TYR A 97 1.96 -7.97 -12.64
CA TYR A 97 2.38 -9.32 -12.29
C TYR A 97 1.21 -10.25 -11.92
N SER A 98 -0.03 -9.76 -11.87
CA SER A 98 -1.20 -10.57 -11.55
C SER A 98 -1.30 -11.77 -12.49
N PRO A 99 -1.51 -13.00 -11.97
CA PRO A 99 -1.70 -14.19 -12.80
C PRO A 99 -2.90 -14.05 -13.74
N ASN A 100 -2.90 -14.74 -14.88
CA ASN A 100 -4.02 -14.64 -15.82
C ASN A 100 -5.32 -15.22 -15.25
N LYS A 101 -5.26 -16.40 -14.64
CA LYS A 101 -6.46 -17.05 -14.08
C LYS A 101 -6.86 -16.44 -12.75
N TRP A 102 -8.16 -16.16 -12.62
CA TRP A 102 -8.75 -15.57 -11.43
C TRP A 102 -8.47 -16.37 -10.15
N GLY A 103 -8.46 -17.71 -10.24
CA GLY A 103 -8.14 -18.58 -9.11
C GLY A 103 -6.74 -18.36 -8.52
N TRP A 104 -5.79 -17.84 -9.30
CA TRP A 104 -4.45 -17.48 -8.83
C TRP A 104 -4.29 -15.99 -8.53
N LYS A 105 -5.18 -15.13 -9.04
CA LYS A 105 -5.19 -13.71 -8.69
C LYS A 105 -5.53 -13.48 -7.22
N ILE A 106 -6.51 -14.20 -6.68
CA ILE A 106 -6.90 -14.04 -5.27
C ILE A 106 -5.71 -14.31 -4.33
N PRO A 107 -5.02 -15.47 -4.38
CA PRO A 107 -3.84 -15.70 -3.54
C PRO A 107 -2.73 -14.64 -3.74
N PHE A 108 -2.51 -14.20 -4.98
CA PHE A 108 -1.52 -13.18 -5.30
C PHE A 108 -1.86 -11.82 -4.64
N TYR A 109 -3.10 -11.34 -4.79
CA TYR A 109 -3.55 -10.12 -4.13
C TYR A 109 -3.58 -10.27 -2.62
N TRP A 110 -3.90 -11.46 -2.12
CA TRP A 110 -3.92 -11.73 -0.69
C TRP A 110 -2.53 -11.50 -0.07
N ALA A 111 -1.47 -12.00 -0.71
CA ALA A 111 -0.10 -11.75 -0.25
C ALA A 111 0.31 -10.26 -0.36
N LEU A 112 -0.08 -9.57 -1.45
CA LEU A 112 0.18 -8.13 -1.58
C LEU A 112 -0.50 -7.33 -0.45
N ILE A 113 -1.78 -7.61 -0.19
CA ILE A 113 -2.56 -6.92 0.85
C ILE A 113 -1.98 -7.22 2.23
N HIS A 114 -1.63 -8.47 2.52
CA HIS A 114 -1.02 -8.82 3.80
C HIS A 114 0.34 -8.14 4.00
N SER A 115 1.10 -7.93 2.93
CA SER A 115 2.37 -7.20 3.00
C SER A 115 2.15 -5.71 3.31
N GLY A 116 1.16 -5.08 2.66
CA GLY A 116 0.75 -3.69 2.93
C GLY A 116 0.22 -3.51 4.35
N MET A 117 -0.68 -4.40 4.77
CA MET A 117 -1.29 -4.39 6.09
C MET A 117 -0.32 -4.70 7.22
N LEU A 118 0.67 -5.58 7.00
CA LEU A 118 1.76 -5.74 7.96
C LEU A 118 2.50 -4.42 8.17
N GLY A 119 2.84 -3.72 7.08
CA GLY A 119 3.45 -2.40 7.14
C GLY A 119 2.60 -1.41 7.94
N GLU A 120 1.31 -1.32 7.62
CA GLU A 120 0.34 -0.43 8.28
C GLU A 120 0.20 -0.73 9.78
N VAL A 121 0.03 -2.01 10.15
CA VAL A 121 -0.08 -2.44 11.56
C VAL A 121 1.21 -2.15 12.34
N LEU A 122 2.38 -2.39 11.74
CA LEU A 122 3.65 -2.07 12.39
C LEU A 122 3.79 -0.57 12.62
N VAL A 123 3.50 0.28 11.63
CA VAL A 123 3.60 1.73 11.82
C VAL A 123 2.52 2.25 12.78
N GLN A 124 1.32 1.65 12.80
CA GLN A 124 0.25 2.02 13.71
C GLN A 124 0.61 1.73 15.17
N ASN A 125 1.21 0.56 15.44
CA ASN A 125 1.57 0.13 16.80
C ASN A 125 2.85 0.79 17.32
N TYR A 126 3.86 0.98 16.46
CA TYR A 126 5.20 1.37 16.90
C TYR A 126 5.59 2.82 16.62
N THR A 127 4.72 3.58 15.93
CA THR A 127 5.05 4.96 15.53
C THR A 127 3.87 5.91 15.70
N ASN A 128 4.11 7.20 15.47
CA ASN A 128 3.05 8.21 15.37
C ASN A 128 2.68 8.56 13.91
N ILE A 129 3.04 7.71 12.94
CA ILE A 129 2.67 7.91 11.53
C ILE A 129 1.17 7.87 11.37
N ILE A 130 0.51 6.77 11.77
CA ILE A 130 -0.93 6.59 11.65
C ILE A 130 -1.52 6.15 12.99
N LYS A 131 -2.68 6.70 13.34
CA LYS A 131 -3.47 6.28 14.49
C LYS A 131 -4.92 6.15 14.06
N TYR A 132 -5.46 4.94 14.17
CA TYR A 132 -6.87 4.67 14.03
C TYR A 132 -7.66 5.37 15.14
N ARG A 133 -8.89 5.76 14.82
CA ARG A 133 -9.80 6.50 15.70
C ARG A 133 -11.22 6.03 15.48
N ASN A 134 -12.10 6.41 16.40
CA ASN A 134 -13.52 6.07 16.35
C ASN A 134 -13.69 4.55 16.22
N PHE A 135 -14.47 4.11 15.23
CA PHE A 135 -14.78 2.71 14.96
C PHE A 135 -13.85 2.06 13.93
N TRP A 136 -12.86 2.79 13.42
CA TRP A 136 -11.95 2.25 12.42
C TRP A 136 -10.91 1.35 13.07
N ASP A 137 -10.74 0.16 12.54
CA ASP A 137 -9.74 -0.79 13.01
C ASP A 137 -8.91 -1.41 11.88
N THR A 138 -8.08 -2.38 12.24
CA THR A 138 -7.23 -3.10 11.27
C THR A 138 -8.05 -3.84 10.22
N TRP A 139 -9.24 -4.32 10.57
CA TRP A 139 -10.13 -5.03 9.65
C TRP A 139 -10.76 -4.09 8.62
N ASP A 140 -11.12 -2.86 9.03
CA ASP A 140 -11.60 -1.84 8.09
C ASP A 140 -10.52 -1.49 7.07
N SER A 141 -9.29 -1.18 7.52
CA SER A 141 -8.16 -0.93 6.62
C SER A 141 -7.91 -2.13 5.70
N TYR A 142 -7.89 -3.36 6.24
CA TYR A 142 -7.71 -4.59 5.46
C TYR A 142 -8.74 -4.73 4.33
N THR A 143 -10.01 -4.45 4.64
CA THR A 143 -11.10 -4.50 3.66
C THR A 143 -10.92 -3.45 2.57
N TRP A 144 -10.50 -2.23 2.94
CA TRP A 144 -10.25 -1.16 1.97
C TRP A 144 -9.04 -1.43 1.07
N TRP A 145 -8.00 -2.09 1.58
CA TRP A 145 -6.90 -2.58 0.74
C TRP A 145 -7.39 -3.56 -0.33
N TRP A 146 -8.28 -4.50 0.02
CA TRP A 146 -8.91 -5.41 -0.93
C TRP A 146 -9.72 -4.65 -1.99
N LEU A 147 -10.62 -3.77 -1.55
CA LEU A 147 -11.47 -3.00 -2.47
C LEU A 147 -10.61 -2.17 -3.43
N PHE A 148 -9.63 -1.44 -2.90
CA PHE A 148 -8.76 -0.58 -3.70
C PHE A 148 -7.98 -1.38 -4.75
N LEU A 149 -7.30 -2.47 -4.36
CA LEU A 149 -6.47 -3.24 -5.30
C LEU A 149 -7.30 -4.04 -6.30
N LEU A 150 -8.47 -4.56 -5.93
CA LEU A 150 -9.33 -5.28 -6.88
C LEU A 150 -9.99 -4.35 -7.90
N VAL A 151 -10.45 -3.17 -7.46
CA VAL A 151 -10.95 -2.14 -8.39
C VAL A 151 -9.86 -1.75 -9.37
N PHE A 152 -8.63 -1.56 -8.90
CA PHE A 152 -7.53 -1.19 -9.78
C PHE A 152 -6.94 -2.35 -10.59
N GLU A 153 -7.15 -3.60 -10.21
CA GLU A 153 -6.90 -4.75 -11.08
C GLU A 153 -7.85 -4.72 -12.28
N TYR A 154 -9.13 -4.42 -12.04
CA TYR A 154 -10.11 -4.27 -13.12
C TYR A 154 -9.81 -3.06 -14.00
N VAL A 155 -9.58 -1.88 -13.42
CA VAL A 155 -9.23 -0.66 -14.17
C VAL A 155 -7.90 -0.83 -14.90
N GLY A 156 -6.91 -1.42 -14.25
CA GLY A 156 -5.65 -1.82 -14.88
C GLY A 156 -5.87 -2.75 -16.06
N GLY A 157 -6.81 -3.71 -15.92
CA GLY A 157 -7.50 -4.50 -16.96
C GLY A 157 -7.74 -3.75 -18.27
N LEU A 158 -8.30 -2.55 -18.15
CA LEU A 158 -8.75 -1.71 -19.25
C LEU A 158 -7.64 -0.80 -19.81
N ILE A 159 -6.71 -0.37 -18.95
CA ILE A 159 -5.66 0.61 -19.32
C ILE A 159 -4.41 -0.08 -19.89
N VAL A 160 -3.99 -1.19 -19.28
CA VAL A 160 -2.73 -1.87 -19.59
C VAL A 160 -3.00 -3.09 -20.47
N ALA A 161 -2.53 -3.03 -21.71
CA ALA A 161 -2.69 -4.13 -22.67
C ALA A 161 -1.92 -5.38 -22.22
N ASN A 162 -2.42 -6.57 -22.59
CA ASN A 162 -1.90 -7.85 -22.10
C ASN A 162 -0.43 -8.07 -22.43
N GLU A 163 0.03 -7.60 -23.58
CA GLU A 163 1.42 -7.66 -24.04
C GLU A 163 2.39 -6.80 -23.18
N ASN A 164 1.87 -5.78 -22.48
CA ASN A 164 2.65 -4.95 -21.57
C ASN A 164 2.66 -5.49 -20.13
N ARG A 165 1.87 -6.53 -19.85
CA ARG A 165 1.87 -7.25 -18.58
C ARG A 165 2.90 -8.37 -18.60
N LYS A 166 3.25 -8.83 -17.40
CA LYS A 166 4.13 -9.98 -17.20
C LYS A 166 3.55 -10.86 -16.09
N PRO A 167 2.40 -11.52 -16.32
CA PRO A 167 1.75 -12.34 -15.31
C PRO A 167 2.72 -13.39 -14.77
N ILE A 168 2.71 -13.59 -13.45
CA ILE A 168 3.51 -14.65 -12.84
C ILE A 168 3.05 -16.00 -13.38
N ASN A 169 4.01 -16.89 -13.67
CA ASN A 169 3.71 -18.24 -14.10
C ASN A 169 2.97 -18.99 -12.98
N GLU A 170 1.72 -19.34 -13.25
CA GLU A 170 0.84 -20.08 -12.33
C GLU A 170 1.45 -21.41 -11.85
N GLY A 171 2.31 -22.03 -12.65
CA GLY A 171 3.05 -23.22 -12.26
C GLY A 171 3.95 -23.02 -11.05
N LEU A 172 4.47 -21.79 -10.83
CA LEU A 172 5.28 -21.45 -9.65
C LEU A 172 4.43 -21.30 -8.37
N LEU A 173 3.13 -21.09 -8.53
CA LEU A 173 2.18 -20.94 -7.43
C LEU A 173 1.59 -22.29 -6.99
N ARG A 174 1.92 -23.39 -7.66
CA ARG A 174 1.46 -24.73 -7.27
C ARG A 174 2.23 -25.27 -6.07
N TYR A 175 1.59 -26.20 -5.34
CA TYR A 175 2.17 -26.87 -4.18
C TYR A 175 3.59 -27.41 -4.46
N GLY A 176 4.50 -27.23 -3.49
CA GLY A 176 5.89 -27.66 -3.60
C GLY A 176 6.80 -26.76 -4.46
N LYS A 177 6.30 -25.62 -4.95
CA LYS A 177 7.10 -24.63 -5.69
C LYS A 177 7.38 -23.40 -4.85
N ALA A 178 8.41 -22.64 -5.24
CA ALA A 178 8.88 -21.47 -4.48
C ALA A 178 7.79 -20.40 -4.33
N GLY A 179 6.98 -20.15 -5.36
CA GLY A 179 5.89 -19.15 -5.27
C GLY A 179 4.82 -19.54 -4.27
N TRP A 180 4.46 -20.83 -4.20
CA TRP A 180 3.57 -21.35 -3.16
C TRP A 180 4.13 -21.16 -1.76
N PHE A 181 5.42 -21.48 -1.56
CA PHE A 181 6.09 -21.29 -0.27
C PHE A 181 6.11 -19.81 0.14
N ILE A 182 6.46 -18.90 -0.77
CA ILE A 182 6.47 -17.46 -0.50
C ILE A 182 5.08 -16.95 -0.12
N LEU A 183 4.04 -17.33 -0.88
CA LEU A 183 2.65 -16.98 -0.56
C LEU A 183 2.26 -17.45 0.83
N HIS A 184 2.52 -18.72 1.15
CA HIS A 184 2.16 -19.29 2.46
C HIS A 184 2.95 -18.65 3.59
N PHE A 185 4.25 -18.40 3.39
CA PHE A 185 5.07 -17.75 4.39
C PHE A 185 4.53 -16.35 4.72
N ILE A 186 4.19 -15.55 3.70
CA ILE A 186 3.59 -14.22 3.89
C ILE A 186 2.26 -14.37 4.64
N LEU A 187 1.34 -15.21 4.18
CA LEU A 187 0.01 -15.33 4.79
C LEU A 187 0.08 -15.85 6.23
N ILE A 188 0.81 -16.93 6.50
CA ILE A 188 0.92 -17.52 7.84
C ILE A 188 1.59 -16.52 8.80
N SER A 189 2.72 -15.93 8.40
CA SER A 189 3.43 -14.98 9.28
C SER A 189 2.56 -13.76 9.59
N THR A 190 1.91 -13.17 8.59
CA THR A 190 1.08 -11.98 8.80
C THR A 190 -0.23 -12.28 9.55
N ILE A 191 -0.87 -13.43 9.33
CA ILE A 191 -2.05 -13.85 10.11
C ILE A 191 -1.64 -14.09 11.57
N PHE A 192 -0.52 -14.78 11.80
CA PHE A 192 0.01 -15.00 13.15
C PHE A 192 0.33 -13.66 13.84
N LEU A 193 1.03 -12.76 13.16
CA LEU A 193 1.37 -11.44 13.69
C LEU A 193 0.12 -10.57 13.91
N ALA A 194 -0.88 -10.65 13.04
CA ALA A 194 -2.16 -9.98 13.25
C ALA A 194 -2.83 -10.52 14.52
N GLY A 195 -2.91 -11.83 14.71
CA GLY A 195 -3.41 -12.44 15.95
C GLY A 195 -2.62 -11.99 17.19
N PHE A 196 -1.29 -11.90 17.08
CA PHE A 196 -0.43 -11.48 18.19
C PHE A 196 -0.53 -9.99 18.52
N TYR A 197 -0.58 -9.10 17.53
CA TYR A 197 -0.60 -7.65 17.76
C TYR A 197 -2.01 -7.11 17.97
N VAL A 198 -3.01 -7.66 17.29
CA VAL A 198 -4.40 -7.21 17.39
C VAL A 198 -5.13 -7.96 18.51
N GLY A 199 -4.88 -9.25 18.69
CA GLY A 199 -5.56 -10.07 19.71
C GLY A 199 -5.00 -9.92 21.13
N ARG A 200 -3.83 -9.31 21.31
CA ARG A 200 -3.22 -9.07 22.64
C ARG A 200 -3.75 -7.82 23.34
N ILE A 201 -4.62 -7.05 22.67
CA ILE A 201 -5.37 -5.95 23.27
C ILE A 201 -6.84 -6.39 23.33
N ALA A 202 -7.13 -7.18 24.36
CA ALA A 202 -8.44 -7.32 24.98
C ALA A 202 -8.25 -7.15 26.49
#